data_AF-A0A973M1J9-F1
#
_entry.id   AF-A0A973M1J9-F1
#
_cell.length_a   1.000
_cell.length_b   1.000
_cell.length_c   1.000
_cell.angle_alpha   90.00
_cell.angle_beta   90.00
_cell.angle_gamma   90.00
#
_symmetry.space_group_name_H-M   'P 1'
#
loop_
_entity.id
_entity.type
_entity.pdbx_description
1 polymer ?
#
loop_
_entity_poly.entity_id
_entity_poly.type
_entity_poly.pdbx_seq_one_letter_code
_entity_poly.pdbx_strand_id
1 'polypeptide(L)' 'PELKGASWKLGLKPIPGDGEPVFGELAKVPGCFVAFTHSGATLALIAGELIAYEVATGRRHPMLASFRPERFGD' A
#
# COMPACT_ATOMS: atom_id res chain seq x y z
N PRO A 1 21.16 -34.26 9.45
CA PRO A 1 19.80 -34.71 9.07
C PRO A 1 19.30 -33.97 7.84
N GLU A 2 18.65 -34.66 6.92
CA GLU A 2 18.02 -34.05 5.74
C GLU A 2 16.63 -33.50 6.12
N LEU A 3 16.35 -32.23 5.85
CA LEU A 3 15.08 -31.60 6.16
C LEU A 3 14.11 -31.75 4.97
N LYS A 4 12.88 -32.20 5.23
CA LYS A 4 11.77 -32.20 4.27
C LYS A 4 10.70 -31.19 4.70
N GLY A 5 10.31 -30.31 3.78
CA GLY A 5 9.22 -29.36 4.01
C GLY A 5 7.88 -30.09 4.20
N ALA A 6 7.14 -29.73 5.25
CA ALA A 6 5.86 -30.37 5.58
C ALA A 6 4.74 -30.00 4.58
N SER A 7 4.75 -28.78 4.05
CA SER A 7 3.84 -28.32 3.00
C SER A 7 4.33 -27.02 2.35
N TRP A 8 3.72 -26.65 1.22
CA TRP A 8 3.91 -25.35 0.56
C TRP A 8 2.59 -24.89 -0.08
N LYS A 9 2.48 -23.59 -0.32
CA LYS A 9 1.35 -22.94 -1.00
C LYS A 9 1.87 -21.83 -1.91
N LEU A 10 1.12 -21.52 -2.96
CA LEU A 10 1.35 -20.36 -3.81
C LEU A 10 0.38 -19.26 -3.44
N GLY A 11 0.87 -18.02 -3.36
CA GLY A 11 0.06 -16.83 -3.16
C GLY A 11 0.36 -15.82 -4.26
N LEU A 12 -0.69 -15.18 -4.79
CA LEU A 12 -0.50 -14.06 -5.71
C LEU A 12 0.11 -12.88 -4.96
N LYS A 13 1.02 -12.19 -5.63
CA LYS A 13 1.71 -11.04 -5.08
C LYS A 13 0.99 -9.77 -5.52
N PRO A 14 0.52 -8.92 -4.59
CA PRO A 14 -0.15 -7.67 -4.92
C PRO A 14 0.87 -6.63 -5.41
N ILE A 15 1.27 -6.70 -6.68
CA ILE A 15 2.24 -5.76 -7.29
C ILE A 15 1.47 -4.71 -8.10
N PRO A 16 1.57 -3.41 -7.77
CA PRO A 16 1.03 -2.34 -8.59
C PRO A 16 1.65 -2.33 -10.00
N GLY A 17 0.94 -1.78 -10.99
CA GLY A 17 1.36 -1.86 -12.39
C GLY A 17 2.72 -1.22 -12.68
N ASP A 18 3.17 -0.29 -11.85
CA ASP A 18 4.47 0.36 -11.91
C ASP A 18 5.49 -0.16 -10.88
N GLY A 19 5.12 -1.16 -10.08
CA GLY A 19 5.96 -1.77 -9.04
C GLY A 19 6.04 -1.00 -7.72
N GLU A 20 5.53 0.23 -7.64
CA GLU A 20 5.63 1.10 -6.46
C GLU A 20 4.35 1.06 -5.60
N PRO A 21 4.41 1.27 -4.28
CA PRO A 21 3.21 1.36 -3.43
C PRO A 21 2.20 2.43 -3.89
N VAL A 22 0.91 2.18 -3.69
CA VAL A 22 -0.18 3.14 -3.92
C VAL A 22 -0.87 3.47 -2.60
N PHE A 23 -0.73 4.73 -2.17
CA PHE A 23 -1.19 5.21 -0.87
C PHE A 23 -1.90 6.56 -0.96
N GLY A 24 -3.04 6.66 -0.27
CA GLY A 24 -3.76 7.92 -0.07
C GLY A 24 -5.19 7.90 -0.60
N GLU A 25 -5.82 9.06 -0.56
CA GLU A 25 -7.20 9.26 -1.00
C GLU A 25 -7.34 9.22 -2.54
N LEU A 26 -8.43 8.64 -3.04
CA LEU A 26 -8.79 8.66 -4.44
C LEU A 26 -9.46 9.99 -4.80
N ALA A 27 -8.84 10.76 -5.70
CA ALA A 27 -9.34 12.09 -6.09
C ALA A 27 -10.80 12.10 -6.60
N LYS A 28 -11.22 11.03 -7.30
CA LYS A 28 -12.59 10.88 -7.83
C LYS A 28 -13.62 10.39 -6.82
N VAL A 29 -13.18 9.89 -5.66
CA VAL A 29 -14.07 9.31 -4.64
C VAL A 29 -13.64 9.83 -3.25
N PRO A 30 -14.02 11.06 -2.89
CA PRO A 30 -13.66 11.64 -1.60
C PRO A 30 -14.06 10.74 -0.43
N GLY A 31 -13.18 10.62 0.55
CA GLY A 31 -13.29 9.71 1.69
C GLY A 31 -12.86 8.26 1.41
N CYS A 32 -12.55 7.90 0.17
CA CYS A 32 -12.05 6.57 -0.18
C CYS A 32 -10.52 6.57 -0.24
N PHE A 33 -9.88 5.77 0.62
CA PHE A 33 -8.41 5.65 0.69
C PHE A 33 -7.96 4.29 0.18
N VAL A 34 -6.80 4.27 -0.49
CA VAL A 34 -6.14 3.05 -0.95
C VAL A 34 -4.83 2.79 -0.21
N ALA A 35 -4.59 1.52 0.08
CA ALA A 35 -3.32 1.01 0.58
C ALA A 35 -2.93 -0.26 -0.19
N PHE A 36 -2.24 -0.10 -1.32
CA PHE A 36 -1.91 -1.21 -2.21
C PHE A 36 -0.39 -1.31 -2.41
N THR A 37 0.21 -2.40 -1.94
CA THR A 37 1.65 -2.60 -2.04
C THR A 37 2.02 -4.07 -2.00
N HIS A 38 3.10 -4.42 -2.69
CA HIS A 38 3.72 -5.73 -2.53
C HIS A 38 4.37 -5.87 -1.15
N SER A 39 4.99 -4.81 -0.64
CA SER A 39 5.80 -4.85 0.59
C SER A 39 4.95 -4.71 1.85
N GLY A 40 3.72 -5.21 1.84
CA GLY A 40 2.73 -5.00 2.89
C GLY A 40 3.20 -5.46 4.26
N ALA A 41 3.81 -6.65 4.37
CA ALA A 41 4.31 -7.16 5.65
C ALA A 41 5.41 -6.25 6.26
N THR A 42 6.29 -5.71 5.42
CA THR A 42 7.40 -4.85 5.85
C THR A 42 6.93 -3.44 6.18
N LEU A 43 6.01 -2.89 5.37
CA LEU A 43 5.60 -1.49 5.45
C LEU A 43 4.32 -1.26 6.26
N ALA A 44 3.63 -2.32 6.72
CA ALA A 44 2.31 -2.22 7.35
C ALA A 44 2.25 -1.18 8.48
N LEU A 45 3.27 -1.14 9.35
CA LEU A 45 3.28 -0.21 10.49
C LEU A 45 3.31 1.24 10.03
N ILE A 46 4.31 1.61 9.22
CA ILE A 46 4.44 2.99 8.76
C ILE A 46 3.32 3.37 7.78
N ALA A 47 2.94 2.50 6.85
CA ALA A 47 1.85 2.77 5.91
C ALA A 47 0.52 2.96 6.63
N GLY A 48 0.23 2.13 7.65
CA GLY A 48 -0.96 2.26 8.47
C GLY A 48 -1.01 3.58 9.23
N GLU A 49 0.10 3.97 9.87
CA GLU A 49 0.20 5.25 10.59
C GLU A 49 -0.01 6.45 9.66
N LEU A 50 0.67 6.47 8.50
CA LEU A 50 0.58 7.58 7.56
C LEU A 50 -0.82 7.70 6.94
N ILE A 51 -1.45 6.59 6.57
CA ILE A 51 -2.82 6.63 6.01
C ILE A 51 -3.83 7.02 7.08
N ALA A 52 -3.71 6.49 8.30
CA ALA A 52 -4.58 6.87 9.41
C ALA A 52 -4.47 8.38 9.72
N TYR A 53 -3.27 8.95 9.62
CA TYR A 53 -3.08 10.39 9.73
C TYR A 53 -3.87 11.16 8.65
N GLU A 54 -3.77 10.76 7.37
CA GLU A 54 -4.51 11.45 6.30
C GLU A 54 -6.03 11.32 6.49
N VAL A 55 -6.51 10.14 6.88
CA VAL A 55 -7.93 9.88 7.17
C VAL A 55 -8.43 10.75 8.31
N ALA A 56 -7.68 10.82 9.42
CA ALA A 56 -8.11 11.51 10.63
C ALA A 56 -8.02 13.04 10.51
N THR A 57 -7.08 13.55 9.71
CA THR A 57 -6.79 14.99 9.64
C THR A 57 -7.24 15.64 8.34
N GLY A 58 -7.51 14.87 7.29
CA GLY A 58 -7.71 15.37 5.93
C GLY A 58 -6.45 15.97 5.30
N ARG A 59 -5.28 15.82 5.93
CA ARG A 59 -4.02 16.42 5.48
C ARG A 59 -3.14 15.37 4.81
N ARG A 60 -2.70 15.66 3.59
CA ARG A 60 -1.72 14.83 2.87
C ARG A 60 -0.37 14.79 3.60
N HIS A 61 0.15 13.61 3.85
CA HIS A 61 1.47 13.38 4.42
C HIS A 61 2.55 13.45 3.32
N PRO A 62 3.65 14.20 3.52
CA PRO A 62 4.67 14.40 2.48
C PRO A 62 5.40 13.12 2.08
N MET A 63 5.56 12.15 2.99
CA MET A 63 6.19 10.86 2.66
C MET A 63 5.38 10.02 1.65
N LEU A 64 4.07 10.30 1.48
CA LEU A 64 3.24 9.59 0.52
C LEU A 64 3.18 10.31 -0.85
N ALA A 65 3.89 11.43 -1.04
CA ALA A 65 3.79 12.27 -2.23
C ALA A 65 4.12 11.53 -3.54
N SER A 66 5.14 10.67 -3.55
CA SER A 66 5.51 9.87 -4.73
C SER A 66 4.64 8.63 -4.93
N PHE A 67 3.84 8.26 -3.94
CA PHE A 67 3.04 7.03 -3.92
C PHE A 67 1.55 7.29 -4.15
N ARG A 68 1.21 8.47 -4.66
CA ARG A 68 -0.16 8.91 -4.88
C ARG A 68 -0.89 8.09 -5.96
N PRO A 69 -2.20 7.81 -5.81
CA PRO A 69 -3.00 7.16 -6.84
C PRO A 69 -3.01 7.92 -8.17
N GLU A 70 -2.96 9.25 -8.12
CA GLU A 70 -3.02 10.15 -9.28
C GLU A 70 -1.90 9.93 -10.29
N ARG A 71 -0.83 9.21 -9.92
CA ARG A 71 0.23 8.84 -10.87
C ARG A 71 -0.23 7.88 -11.97
N PHE A 72 -1.38 7.21 -11.80
CA PHE A 72 -1.98 6.33 -12.81
C PHE A 72 -3.03 7.04 -13.67
N GLY A 73 -3.26 8.34 -13.46
CA GLY A 73 -4.22 9.15 -14.19
C GLY A 73 -5.07 10.02 -13.27
N ASP A 74 -5.78 10.97 -13.88
CA ASP A 74 -6.71 11.88 -13.22
C ASP A 74 -8.04 11.19 -12.90
#